data_AF-A0A6G7Y0R7-F1
#
_entry.id   AF-A0A6G7Y0R7-F1
#
_cell.length_a   1.000
_cell.length_b   1.000
_cell.length_c   1.000
_cell.angle_alpha   90.00
_cell.angle_beta   90.00
_cell.angle_gamma   90.00
#
_symmetry.space_group_name_H-M   'P 1'
#
loop_
_entity.id
_entity.type
_entity.pdbx_description
1 polymer ?
#
loop_
_entity_poly.entity_id
_entity_poly.type
_entity_poly.pdbx_seq_one_letter_code
_entity_poly.pdbx_strand_id
1 'polypeptide(L)' 'MEWYMSVGSFPDREDLVATIFYQSKTIVEVSQENGFFEVCFYENDNKSYPLDEVLEMLDKAKKKLYRLRLDDK' A
#
# COMPACT_ATOMS: atom_id res chain seq x y z
N MET A 1 -3.09 -9.52 -16.14
CA MET A 1 -2.75 -8.21 -15.54
C MET A 1 -2.42 -8.51 -14.10
N GLU A 2 -1.24 -8.13 -13.61
CA GLU A 2 -0.74 -8.63 -12.32
C GLU A 2 -0.62 -7.48 -11.31
N TRP A 3 -1.29 -7.65 -10.18
CA TRP A 3 -1.09 -6.83 -9.00
C TRP A 3 -0.05 -7.49 -8.11
N TYR A 4 0.85 -6.69 -7.55
CA TYR A 4 1.71 -7.15 -6.48
C TYR A 4 1.94 -6.05 -5.46
N MET A 5 2.47 -6.46 -4.31
CA MET A 5 2.71 -5.57 -3.18
C MET A 5 4.08 -5.87 -2.58
N SER A 6 4.82 -4.83 -2.25
CA SER A 6 6.00 -4.91 -1.38
C SER A 6 5.73 -4.17 -0.07
N VAL A 7 6.36 -4.61 1.00
CA VAL A 7 6.36 -3.90 2.28
C VAL A 7 7.81 -3.61 2.65
N GLY A 8 8.09 -2.37 3.07
CA GLY A 8 9.42 -1.96 3.46
C GLY A 8 9.41 -0.74 4.38
N SER A 9 10.54 -0.53 5.05
CA SER A 9 10.86 0.72 5.74
C SER A 9 11.56 1.66 4.77
N PHE A 10 11.21 2.95 4.80
CA PHE A 10 11.93 3.98 4.03
C PHE A 10 12.77 4.85 4.98
N PRO A 11 13.92 5.38 4.54
CA PRO A 11 14.80 6.19 5.42
C PRO A 11 14.13 7.43 6.01
N ASP A 12 13.09 7.94 5.34
CA ASP A 12 12.31 9.13 5.69
C ASP A 12 10.93 8.79 6.28
N ARG A 13 10.73 7.55 6.72
CA ARG A 13 9.48 7.06 7.30
C ARG A 13 9.74 6.33 8.61
N GLU A 14 8.90 6.58 9.61
CA GLU A 14 9.02 5.90 10.92
C GLU A 14 8.37 4.51 10.90
N ASP A 15 7.26 4.38 10.16
CA ASP A 15 6.51 3.13 10.05
C ASP A 15 6.79 2.40 8.72
N LEU A 16 6.46 1.10 8.70
CA LEU A 16 6.42 0.32 7.48
C LEU A 16 5.39 0.87 6.50
N VAL A 17 5.75 0.85 5.21
CA VAL A 17 4.88 1.27 4.11
C VAL A 17 4.67 0.09 3.18
N ALA A 18 3.42 -0.10 2.76
CA ALA A 18 3.05 -1.06 1.73
C ALA A 18 2.88 -0.34 0.39
N THR A 19 3.69 -0.71 -0.60
CA THR A 19 3.62 -0.18 -1.96
C THR A 19 2.90 -1.18 -2.85
N ILE A 20 1.83 -0.74 -3.51
CA ILE A 20 1.00 -1.53 -4.41
C ILE A 20 1.33 -1.16 -5.85
N PHE A 21 1.58 -2.19 -6.65
CA PHE A 21 1.93 -2.09 -8.06
C PHE A 21 0.88 -2.75 -8.92
N TYR A 22 0.66 -2.17 -10.08
CA TYR A 22 -0.08 -2.79 -11.16
C TYR A 22 0.79 -2.87 -12.39
N GLN A 23 1.09 -4.09 -12.84
CA GLN A 23 2.21 -4.34 -13.75
C GLN A 23 3.49 -3.74 -13.12
N SER A 24 4.36 -3.09 -13.90
CA SER A 24 5.61 -2.50 -13.41
C SER A 24 5.46 -1.06 -12.89
N LYS A 25 4.24 -0.60 -12.57
CA LYS A 25 3.99 0.78 -12.12
C LYS A 25 3.51 0.83 -10.68
N THR A 26 4.12 1.70 -9.90
CA THR A 26 3.64 2.06 -8.55
C THR A 26 2.35 2.85 -8.69
N ILE A 27 1.28 2.37 -8.06
CA ILE A 27 -0.03 3.03 -8.13
C ILE A 27 -0.37 3.69 -6.81
N VAL A 28 -0.18 2.94 -5.71
CA VAL A 28 -0.64 3.33 -4.38
C VAL A 28 0.39 2.99 -3.32
N GLU A 29 0.54 3.86 -2.34
CA GLU A 29 1.12 3.52 -1.05
C GLU A 29 0.08 3.53 0.06
N VAL A 30 0.25 2.59 0.99
CA VAL A 30 -0.49 2.51 2.24
C VAL A 30 0.50 2.64 3.39
N SER A 31 0.28 3.61 4.27
CA SER A 31 1.11 3.87 5.46
C SER A 31 0.24 4.01 6.71
N GLN A 32 0.86 4.10 7.89
CA GLN A 32 0.14 4.32 9.16
C GLN A 32 0.69 5.43 10.06
N GLU A 33 1.54 6.31 9.51
CA GLU A 33 2.31 7.29 10.28
C GLU A 33 1.42 8.27 11.06
N ASN A 34 0.26 8.61 10.50
CA ASN A 34 -0.66 9.59 11.07
C ASN A 34 -1.68 8.98 12.07
N GLY A 35 -1.43 7.76 12.57
CA GLY A 35 -2.31 7.07 13.53
C GLY A 35 -3.55 6.41 12.89
N PHE A 36 -3.70 6.51 11.57
CA PHE A 36 -4.70 5.81 10.76
C PHE A 36 -4.04 5.26 9.49
N PHE A 37 -4.70 4.32 8.80
CA PHE A 37 -4.21 3.85 7.51
C PHE A 37 -4.47 4.89 6.42
N GLU A 38 -3.41 5.48 5.92
CA GLU A 38 -3.44 6.47 4.85
C GLU A 38 -3.18 5.81 3.50
N VAL A 39 -3.85 6.30 2.45
CA VAL A 39 -3.69 5.81 1.08
C VAL A 39 -3.25 6.97 0.20
N CYS A 40 -2.06 6.86 -0.38
CA CYS A 40 -1.48 7.86 -1.28
C CYS A 40 -1.41 7.31 -2.70
N PHE A 41 -2.05 7.99 -3.65
CA PHE A 41 -2.02 7.62 -5.07
C PHE A 41 -0.87 8.36 -5.79
N TYR A 42 -0.05 7.62 -6.54
CA TYR A 42 1.13 8.16 -7.23
C TYR A 42 0.83 8.81 -8.58
N GLU A 43 -0.23 8.39 -9.24
CA GLU A 43 -0.54 8.85 -10.59
C GLU A 43 -1.70 9.85 -10.59
N ASN A 44 -1.51 10.96 -11.31
CA ASN A 44 -2.52 12.00 -11.55
C ASN A 44 -3.07 11.96 -12.99
N ASP A 45 -2.78 10.88 -13.72
CA ASP A 45 -3.33 10.63 -15.05
C ASP A 45 -4.60 9.80 -14.89
N ASN A 46 -5.69 10.17 -15.57
CA ASN A 46 -7.04 9.56 -15.56
C ASN A 46 -7.10 8.05 -15.91
N LYS A 47 -6.27 7.21 -15.29
CA LYS A 47 -6.28 5.76 -15.45
C LYS A 47 -7.34 5.15 -14.58
N SER A 48 -8.01 4.15 -15.14
CA SER A 48 -9.02 3.36 -14.45
C SER A 48 -8.46 1.97 -14.19
N TYR A 49 -8.73 1.47 -13.00
CA TYR A 49 -8.37 0.12 -12.56
C TYR A 49 -9.65 -0.62 -12.15
N PRO A 50 -9.69 -1.96 -12.22
CA PRO A 50 -10.82 -2.73 -11.72
C PRO A 50 -11.03 -2.46 -10.22
N LEU A 51 -12.22 -1.96 -9.86
CA LEU A 51 -12.52 -1.53 -8.48
C LEU A 51 -12.29 -2.65 -7.46
N ASP A 52 -12.81 -3.85 -7.73
CA ASP A 52 -12.73 -4.97 -6.81
C ASP A 52 -11.28 -5.41 -6.56
N GLU A 53 -10.44 -5.39 -7.59
CA GLU A 53 -9.01 -5.73 -7.47
C GLU A 53 -8.26 -4.66 -6.65
N VAL A 54 -8.57 -3.38 -6.85
CA VAL A 54 -8.00 -2.29 -6.05
C VAL A 54 -8.37 -2.44 -4.58
N LEU A 55 -9.65 -2.67 -4.28
CA LEU A 55 -10.13 -2.84 -2.92
C LEU A 55 -9.50 -4.07 -2.24
N GLU A 56 -9.34 -5.18 -2.98
CA GLU A 56 -8.67 -6.38 -2.47
C GLU A 56 -7.21 -6.10 -2.12
N MET A 57 -6.48 -5.37 -2.96
CA MET A 57 -5.08 -5.03 -2.72
C MET A 57 -4.91 -4.07 -1.55
N LEU A 58 -5.80 -3.09 -1.38
CA LEU A 58 -5.81 -2.19 -0.23
C LEU A 58 -6.07 -2.93 1.08
N ASP A 59 -7.04 -3.86 1.10
CA ASP A 59 -7.33 -4.67 2.28
C ASP A 59 -6.17 -5.62 2.62
N LYS A 60 -5.53 -6.22 1.61
CA LYS A 60 -4.29 -7.01 1.79
C LYS A 60 -3.16 -6.18 2.41
N ALA A 61 -2.94 -4.96 1.92
CA ALA A 61 -1.92 -4.05 2.45
C ALA A 61 -2.20 -3.69 3.92
N LYS A 62 -3.43 -3.26 4.23
CA LYS A 62 -3.86 -2.96 5.59
C LYS A 62 -3.63 -4.14 6.54
N LYS A 63 -4.10 -5.34 6.16
CA LYS A 63 -3.94 -6.56 6.97
C LYS A 63 -2.46 -6.92 7.17
N LYS A 64 -1.63 -6.76 6.14
CA LYS A 64 -0.20 -7.08 6.21
C LYS A 64 0.55 -6.13 7.15
N LEU A 65 0.35 -4.82 7.00
CA LEU A 65 0.94 -3.80 7.88
C LEU A 65 0.48 -3.98 9.33
N TYR A 66 -0.82 -4.22 9.55
CA TYR A 66 -1.35 -4.48 10.89
C TYR A 66 -0.69 -5.68 11.57
N ARG A 67 -0.49 -6.79 10.84
CA ARG A 67 0.18 -7.98 11.38
C ARG A 67 1.64 -7.70 11.74
N LEU A 68 2.40 -7.10 10.83
CA LEU A 68 3.82 -6.81 11.07
C LEU A 68 4.02 -5.88 12.27
N ARG A 69 3.13 -4.90 12.46
CA ARG A 69 3.16 -4.01 13.62
C ARG A 69 2.88 -4.71 14.95
N LEU A 70 2.09 -5.78 14.95
CA LEU A 70 1.88 -6.59 16.16
C LEU A 70 3.10 -7.45 16.48
N ASP A 71 3.83 -7.91 15.46
CA ASP A 71 5.03 -8.73 15.65
C ASP A 71 6.23 -7.90 16.17
N ASP A 72 6.24 -6.58 15.97
CA ASP A 72 7.25 -5.65 16.49
C ASP A 72 7.02 -5.21 17.96
N LYS A 73 5.90 -5.58 18.59
CA LYS A 73 5.56 -5.22 19.99
C LYS A 73 5.78 -6.37 20.97
#